data_AF-A0A2H9PPZ8-F1
#
_entry.id   AF-A0A2H9PPZ8-F1
#
_cell.length_a   1.000
_cell.length_b   1.000
_cell.length_c   1.000
_cell.angle_alpha   90.00
_cell.angle_beta   90.00
_cell.angle_gamma   90.00
#
_symmetry.space_group_name_H-M   'P 1'
#
loop_
_entity.id
_entity.type
_entity.pdbx_description
1 polymer ?
#
loop_
_entity_poly.entity_id
_entity_poly.type
_entity_poly.pdbx_seq_one_letter_code
_entity_poly.pdbx_strand_id
1 'polypeptide(L)'
;MLAQQIALLPAWWQAKAFTSPWALGLYPLVVVLMILILARRPQEQIKRKLKGFILLWRLALLLVLCLAIAAPVAHETHEVQRQPYVHILVDNSSSMSIMDMTEVSAMVEQLRGAVEVRQDAIGGGTDSRIYTHLLRYLSADETIILVTDGNSYDGADMEQVAQYALSRNVSVAVIPLKASRQDYAVRIVAPDVAMDGADTEIRVVIDQAQPGALPRLTLKDGDDILYDQVPSSSVLSLTTRFTTGTKVLSAQLLTSDEVAQNNQAWATLQVVPKPAIALVTKRRDSPLAKLAGQLAAVTIQDYVPQELDNYYAIIIDYQSAAMLEPRRTQLADYLKDGNGLLVVGGKGSFDFGDYRGSPIESILPVRTAGAEKTDDRVNIVLALDISASTGGIGAVRGIDV
;
A
#
# COMPACT_ATOMS: atom_id res chain seq x y z
N MET A 1 23.97 -37.47 -44.63
CA MET A 1 24.55 -38.80 -44.31
C MET A 1 25.12 -38.89 -42.87
N LEU A 2 24.51 -38.22 -41.88
CA LEU A 2 24.91 -38.33 -40.46
C LEU A 2 23.74 -38.71 -39.53
N ALA A 3 22.54 -38.90 -40.06
CA ALA A 3 21.33 -39.20 -39.30
C ALA A 3 21.02 -40.71 -39.15
N GLN A 4 21.79 -41.60 -39.77
CA GLN A 4 21.51 -43.04 -39.81
C GLN A 4 22.45 -43.92 -38.97
N GLN A 5 23.42 -43.35 -38.24
CA GLN A 5 24.33 -44.12 -37.38
C GLN A 5 23.95 -44.11 -35.89
N ILE A 6 22.84 -43.48 -35.49
CA ILE A 6 22.42 -43.40 -34.08
C ILE A 6 21.65 -44.67 -33.63
N ALA A 7 21.33 -45.59 -34.55
CA ALA A 7 20.46 -46.75 -34.31
C ALA A 7 21.13 -47.97 -33.63
N LEU A 8 22.39 -47.87 -33.16
CA LEU A 8 23.11 -48.99 -32.52
C LEU A 8 23.43 -48.77 -31.04
N LEU A 9 22.81 -47.78 -30.40
CA LEU A 9 23.00 -47.50 -28.98
C LEU A 9 21.84 -48.09 -28.16
N PRO A 10 22.11 -48.78 -27.03
CA PRO A 10 21.10 -49.45 -26.23
C PRO A 10 20.05 -48.46 -25.70
N ALA A 11 18.80 -48.93 -25.52
CA ALA A 11 17.61 -48.11 -25.27
C ALA A 11 17.72 -47.11 -24.08
N TRP A 12 18.60 -47.35 -23.11
CA TRP A 12 18.87 -46.42 -22.00
C TRP A 12 19.61 -45.14 -22.42
N TRP A 13 20.08 -45.04 -23.67
CA TRP A 13 20.73 -43.84 -24.22
C TRP A 13 19.77 -42.92 -25.01
N GLN A 14 18.55 -43.38 -25.31
CA GLN A 14 17.57 -42.63 -26.11
C GLN A 14 16.67 -41.70 -25.28
N ALA A 15 16.66 -41.82 -23.95
CA ALA A 15 16.04 -40.83 -23.08
C ALA A 15 16.93 -39.58 -23.02
N LYS A 16 16.36 -38.38 -23.20
CA LYS A 16 17.03 -37.10 -22.90
C LYS A 16 17.36 -37.03 -21.40
N ALA A 17 18.41 -37.73 -20.99
CA ALA A 17 18.68 -38.06 -19.58
C ALA A 17 19.62 -37.06 -18.88
N PHE A 18 19.96 -35.95 -19.51
CA PHE A 18 20.92 -34.97 -18.99
C PHE A 18 20.40 -33.55 -19.23
N THR A 19 20.43 -32.70 -18.21
CA THR A 19 20.00 -31.28 -18.34
C THR A 19 20.99 -30.47 -19.17
N SER A 20 22.26 -30.90 -19.21
CA SER A 20 23.33 -30.23 -19.96
C SER A 20 24.17 -31.20 -20.81
N PRO A 21 23.60 -31.77 -21.89
CA PRO A 21 24.24 -32.84 -22.67
C PRO A 21 25.55 -32.40 -23.36
N TRP A 22 25.77 -31.10 -23.55
CA TRP A 22 27.02 -30.55 -24.11
C TRP A 22 28.25 -30.85 -23.25
N ALA A 23 28.09 -31.04 -21.93
CA ALA A 23 29.19 -31.32 -21.00
C ALA A 23 29.87 -32.66 -21.31
N LEU A 24 29.17 -33.61 -21.91
CA LEU A 24 29.74 -34.89 -22.36
C LEU A 24 30.73 -34.70 -23.52
N GLY A 25 30.61 -33.63 -24.31
CA GLY A 25 31.55 -33.26 -25.37
C GLY A 25 32.92 -32.80 -24.86
N LEU A 26 33.05 -32.46 -23.57
CA LEU A 26 34.34 -32.13 -22.95
C LEU A 26 35.21 -33.36 -22.67
N TYR A 27 34.62 -34.56 -22.65
CA TYR A 27 35.32 -35.81 -22.38
C TYR A 27 36.51 -36.08 -23.33
N PRO A 28 36.34 -36.07 -24.67
CA PRO A 28 37.47 -36.26 -25.58
C PRO A 28 38.53 -35.18 -25.44
N LEU A 29 38.15 -33.93 -25.12
CA LEU A 29 39.08 -32.83 -24.92
C LEU A 29 39.99 -33.06 -23.70
N VAL A 30 39.41 -33.52 -22.59
CA VAL A 30 40.15 -33.86 -21.37
C VAL A 30 41.11 -35.02 -21.60
N VAL A 31 40.67 -36.06 -22.32
CA VAL A 31 41.51 -37.21 -22.67
C VAL A 31 42.70 -36.79 -23.55
N VAL A 32 42.46 -35.98 -24.58
CA VAL A 32 43.51 -35.46 -25.48
C VAL A 32 44.50 -34.56 -24.73
N LEU A 33 44.01 -33.63 -23.89
CA LEU A 33 44.86 -32.78 -23.07
C LEU A 33 45.77 -33.63 -22.15
N MET A 34 45.23 -34.71 -21.60
CA MET A 34 45.97 -35.61 -20.73
C MET A 34 47.01 -36.44 -21.48
N ILE A 35 46.70 -36.90 -22.70
CA ILE A 35 47.68 -37.55 -23.60
C ILE A 35 48.82 -36.59 -23.95
N LEU A 36 48.51 -35.31 -24.24
CA LEU A 36 49.50 -34.28 -24.50
C LEU A 36 50.39 -33.99 -23.28
N ILE A 37 49.82 -34.00 -22.06
CA ILE A 37 50.58 -33.90 -20.80
C ILE A 37 51.49 -35.13 -20.63
N LEU A 38 51.06 -36.32 -21.04
CA LEU A 38 51.86 -37.55 -21.01
C LEU A 38 53.02 -37.53 -22.02
N ALA A 39 52.78 -36.95 -23.21
CA ALA A 39 53.75 -36.86 -24.29
C ALA A 39 54.86 -35.82 -23.99
N ARG A 40 54.60 -34.85 -23.11
CA ARG A 40 55.63 -33.93 -22.61
C ARG A 40 56.57 -34.68 -21.66
N ARG A 41 57.83 -34.84 -22.07
CA ARG A 41 58.88 -35.45 -21.23
C ARG A 41 59.15 -34.57 -20.01
N PRO A 42 58.91 -35.04 -18.77
CA PRO A 42 59.23 -34.25 -17.58
C PRO A 42 60.71 -34.39 -17.23
N GLN A 43 61.30 -33.30 -16.75
CA GLN A 43 62.71 -33.16 -16.35
C GLN A 43 63.03 -33.82 -14.99
N GLU A 44 62.09 -34.56 -14.38
CA GLU A 44 62.13 -34.99 -12.97
C GLU A 44 61.99 -36.51 -12.75
N GLN A 45 62.81 -37.06 -11.83
CA GLN A 45 63.07 -38.49 -11.52
C GLN A 45 61.91 -39.25 -10.82
N ILE A 46 60.64 -38.88 -11.03
CA ILE A 46 59.52 -39.64 -10.42
C ILE A 46 59.35 -40.99 -11.15
N LYS A 47 59.33 -42.10 -10.39
CA LYS A 47 59.12 -43.48 -10.88
C LYS A 47 57.87 -43.58 -11.77
N ARG A 48 58.02 -44.17 -12.97
CA ARG A 48 56.96 -44.26 -14.01
C ARG A 48 55.62 -44.82 -13.51
N LYS A 49 55.63 -45.79 -12.59
CA LYS A 49 54.39 -46.41 -12.05
C LYS A 49 53.54 -45.43 -11.23
N LEU A 50 54.16 -44.56 -10.43
CA LEU A 50 53.46 -43.59 -9.58
C LEU A 50 52.84 -42.46 -10.43
N LYS A 51 53.54 -42.03 -11.48
CA LYS A 51 53.02 -41.07 -12.47
C LYS A 51 51.76 -41.60 -13.18
N GLY A 52 51.77 -42.87 -13.61
CA GLY A 52 50.61 -43.52 -14.22
C GLY A 52 49.41 -43.59 -13.28
N PHE A 53 49.65 -43.91 -12.00
CA PHE A 53 48.59 -43.99 -10.98
C PHE A 53 47.93 -42.63 -10.69
N ILE A 54 48.72 -41.57 -10.48
CA ILE A 54 48.20 -40.20 -10.24
C ILE A 54 47.36 -39.72 -11.44
N LEU A 55 47.82 -40.03 -12.65
CA LEU A 55 47.18 -39.60 -13.87
C LEU A 55 45.87 -40.35 -14.14
N LEU A 56 45.85 -41.67 -13.88
CA LEU A 56 44.63 -42.48 -13.94
C LEU A 56 43.58 -41.97 -12.94
N TRP A 57 43.99 -41.62 -11.71
CA TRP A 57 43.09 -41.03 -10.72
C TRP A 57 42.59 -39.64 -11.11
N ARG A 58 43.43 -38.80 -11.73
CA ARG A 58 43.00 -37.49 -12.26
C ARG A 58 42.00 -37.65 -13.40
N LEU A 59 42.19 -38.63 -14.29
CA LEU A 59 41.22 -38.95 -15.34
C LEU A 59 39.89 -39.38 -14.73
N ALA A 60 39.93 -40.29 -13.76
CA ALA A 60 38.73 -40.77 -13.08
C ALA A 60 37.96 -39.63 -12.39
N LEU A 61 38.67 -38.73 -11.70
CA LEU A 61 38.05 -37.55 -11.07
C LEU A 61 37.41 -36.60 -12.09
N LEU A 62 38.10 -36.32 -13.21
CA LEU A 62 37.56 -35.46 -14.26
C LEU A 62 36.34 -36.11 -14.95
N LEU A 63 36.35 -37.43 -15.11
CA LEU A 63 35.22 -38.20 -15.61
C LEU A 63 33.99 -38.08 -14.71
N VAL A 64 34.18 -38.27 -13.40
CA VAL A 64 33.10 -38.13 -12.40
C VAL A 64 32.59 -36.68 -12.39
N LEU A 65 33.47 -35.69 -12.50
CA LEU A 65 33.09 -34.28 -12.57
C LEU A 65 32.28 -33.97 -13.83
N CYS A 66 32.68 -34.47 -14.99
CA CYS A 66 31.91 -34.33 -16.23
C CYS A 66 30.52 -34.97 -16.11
N LEU A 67 30.42 -36.14 -15.47
CA LEU A 67 29.15 -36.81 -15.23
C LEU A 67 28.25 -36.01 -14.26
N ALA A 68 28.84 -35.43 -13.21
CA ALA A 68 28.14 -34.57 -12.26
C ALA A 68 27.61 -33.29 -12.93
N ILE A 69 28.41 -32.65 -13.80
CA ILE A 69 27.98 -31.48 -14.57
C ILE A 69 26.87 -31.85 -15.55
N ALA A 70 26.98 -33.01 -16.22
CA ALA A 70 25.95 -33.49 -17.12
C ALA A 70 24.59 -33.69 -16.40
N ALA A 71 24.62 -33.91 -15.08
CA ALA A 71 23.46 -34.00 -14.19
C ALA A 71 22.40 -34.98 -14.72
N PRO A 72 22.64 -36.30 -14.58
CA PRO A 72 21.70 -37.30 -15.05
C PRO A 72 20.36 -37.17 -14.30
N VAL A 73 19.27 -37.03 -15.05
CA VAL A 73 17.91 -36.98 -14.50
C VAL A 73 17.18 -38.23 -14.93
N ALA A 74 16.71 -39.01 -13.95
CA ALA A 74 15.72 -40.05 -14.18
C ALA A 74 14.34 -39.41 -14.09
N HIS A 75 13.62 -39.35 -15.22
CA HIS A 75 12.22 -38.95 -15.21
C HIS A 75 11.36 -40.16 -14.87
N GLU A 76 10.85 -40.22 -13.64
CA GLU A 76 9.76 -41.12 -13.27
C GLU A 76 8.44 -40.44 -13.65
N THR A 77 7.80 -40.90 -14.72
CA THR A 77 6.42 -40.50 -15.05
C THR A 77 5.46 -41.35 -14.21
N HIS A 78 4.93 -40.77 -13.15
CA HIS A 78 3.81 -41.34 -12.40
C HIS A 78 2.51 -41.02 -13.14
N GLU A 79 1.99 -41.99 -13.89
CA GLU A 79 0.68 -41.87 -14.53
C GLU A 79 -0.39 -42.26 -13.49
N VAL A 80 -0.94 -41.26 -12.80
CA VAL A 80 -2.01 -41.48 -11.83
C VAL A 80 -3.32 -41.68 -12.60
N GLN A 81 -3.78 -42.93 -12.73
CA GLN A 81 -5.15 -43.22 -13.19
C GLN A 81 -6.17 -42.75 -12.14
N ARG A 82 -6.48 -41.45 -12.13
CA ARG A 82 -7.68 -40.94 -11.46
C ARG A 82 -8.84 -41.04 -12.45
N GLN A 83 -9.96 -41.60 -12.02
CA GLN A 83 -11.21 -41.37 -12.72
C GLN A 83 -11.48 -39.86 -12.65
N PRO A 84 -11.69 -39.18 -13.79
CA PRO A 84 -11.99 -37.76 -13.76
C PRO A 84 -13.30 -37.58 -12.99
N TYR A 85 -13.28 -36.72 -11.98
CA TYR A 85 -14.48 -36.23 -11.30
C TYR A 85 -14.47 -34.71 -11.32
N VAL A 86 -15.65 -34.11 -11.27
CA VAL A 86 -15.82 -32.67 -11.14
C VAL A 86 -16.39 -32.38 -9.76
N HIS A 87 -15.71 -31.52 -9.00
CA HIS A 87 -16.21 -31.06 -7.70
C HIS A 87 -16.95 -29.74 -7.88
N ILE A 88 -18.24 -29.72 -7.54
CA ILE A 88 -19.09 -28.54 -7.58
C ILE A 88 -19.37 -28.10 -6.15
N LEU A 89 -18.93 -26.89 -5.81
CA LEU A 89 -19.22 -26.26 -4.54
C LEU A 89 -20.35 -25.24 -4.74
N VAL A 90 -21.45 -25.44 -4.04
CA VAL A 90 -22.63 -24.56 -4.13
C VAL A 90 -22.76 -23.76 -2.86
N ASP A 91 -22.72 -22.45 -2.99
CA ASP A 91 -23.02 -21.51 -1.92
C ASP A 91 -24.49 -21.63 -1.49
N ASN A 92 -24.69 -21.82 -0.19
CA ASN A 92 -26.01 -21.96 0.43
C ASN A 92 -26.29 -20.85 1.45
N SER A 93 -25.61 -19.71 1.32
CA SER A 93 -25.89 -18.50 2.08
C SER A 93 -27.26 -17.90 1.71
N SER A 94 -27.80 -17.06 2.59
CA SER A 94 -29.11 -16.44 2.39
C SER A 94 -29.17 -15.52 1.17
N SER A 95 -28.04 -14.94 0.75
CA SER A 95 -27.97 -14.07 -0.44
C SER A 95 -28.17 -14.85 -1.75
N MET A 96 -27.99 -16.17 -1.75
CA MET A 96 -28.24 -17.02 -2.92
C MET A 96 -29.73 -17.22 -3.24
N SER A 97 -30.63 -16.88 -2.31
CA SER A 97 -32.08 -17.04 -2.46
C SER A 97 -32.69 -16.26 -3.63
N ILE A 98 -32.07 -15.15 -4.01
CA ILE A 98 -32.52 -14.30 -5.13
C ILE A 98 -31.88 -14.69 -6.46
N MET A 99 -30.91 -15.61 -6.49
CA MET A 99 -30.15 -15.99 -7.68
C MET A 99 -30.85 -17.06 -8.51
N ASP A 100 -30.70 -16.99 -9.84
CA ASP A 100 -31.24 -17.99 -10.76
C ASP A 100 -30.32 -19.23 -10.83
N MET A 101 -30.83 -20.36 -10.36
CA MET A 101 -30.12 -21.65 -10.35
C MET A 101 -30.52 -22.57 -11.52
N THR A 102 -31.39 -22.12 -12.44
CA THR A 102 -31.92 -22.98 -13.51
C THR A 102 -30.83 -23.46 -14.47
N GLU A 103 -29.98 -22.54 -14.94
CA GLU A 103 -28.84 -22.84 -15.83
C GLU A 103 -27.83 -23.78 -15.13
N VAL A 104 -27.55 -23.54 -13.84
CA VAL A 104 -26.65 -24.38 -13.03
C VAL A 104 -27.21 -25.79 -12.89
N SER A 105 -28.49 -25.91 -12.56
CA SER A 105 -29.15 -27.20 -12.37
C SER A 105 -29.14 -28.03 -13.65
N ALA A 106 -29.39 -27.40 -14.80
CA ALA A 106 -29.30 -28.04 -16.11
C ALA A 106 -27.88 -28.48 -16.44
N MET A 107 -26.88 -27.65 -16.15
CA MET A 107 -25.46 -27.99 -16.34
C MET A 107 -25.03 -29.17 -15.46
N VAL A 108 -25.40 -29.18 -14.18
CA VAL A 108 -25.08 -30.26 -13.23
C VAL A 108 -25.65 -31.59 -13.73
N GLU A 109 -26.89 -31.58 -14.23
CA GLU A 109 -27.53 -32.80 -14.74
C GLU A 109 -26.86 -33.31 -16.02
N GLN A 110 -26.46 -32.41 -16.92
CA GLN A 110 -25.67 -32.79 -18.11
C GLN A 110 -24.31 -33.39 -17.73
N LEU A 111 -23.62 -32.82 -16.73
CA LEU A 111 -22.32 -33.31 -16.28
C LEU A 111 -22.41 -34.69 -15.63
N ARG A 112 -23.45 -34.95 -14.84
CA ARG A 112 -23.70 -36.27 -14.22
C ARG A 112 -23.83 -37.40 -15.25
N GLY A 113 -24.26 -37.09 -16.47
CA GLY A 113 -24.31 -38.05 -17.57
C GLY A 113 -22.95 -38.38 -18.20
N ALA A 114 -21.92 -37.57 -17.97
CA ALA A 114 -20.61 -37.70 -18.62
C ALA A 114 -19.46 -38.05 -17.65
N VAL A 115 -19.51 -37.55 -16.42
CA VAL A 115 -18.40 -37.62 -15.43
C VAL A 115 -18.97 -37.78 -14.02
N GLU A 116 -18.20 -38.37 -13.08
CA GLU A 116 -18.59 -38.37 -11.65
C GLU A 116 -18.65 -36.91 -11.14
N VAL A 117 -19.80 -36.51 -10.61
CA VAL A 117 -20.00 -35.17 -10.04
C VAL A 117 -20.13 -35.28 -8.53
N ARG A 118 -19.23 -34.63 -7.80
CA ARG A 118 -19.32 -34.45 -6.35
C ARG A 118 -19.85 -33.05 -6.08
N GLN A 119 -20.94 -32.96 -5.33
CA GLN A 119 -21.57 -31.68 -5.03
C GLN A 119 -21.61 -31.49 -3.51
N ASP A 120 -20.97 -30.43 -3.04
CA ASP A 120 -20.98 -30.05 -1.63
C ASP A 120 -21.53 -28.64 -1.46
N ALA A 121 -22.24 -28.41 -0.37
CA ALA A 121 -22.69 -27.08 0.01
C ALA A 121 -21.60 -26.37 0.83
N ILE A 122 -21.41 -25.07 0.57
CA ILE A 122 -20.53 -24.20 1.35
C ILE A 122 -21.33 -23.04 1.94
N GLY A 123 -20.90 -22.57 3.11
CA GLY A 123 -21.65 -21.56 3.87
C GLY A 123 -22.99 -22.10 4.39
N GLY A 124 -23.87 -21.18 4.76
CA GLY A 124 -25.22 -21.51 5.21
C GLY A 124 -25.88 -20.42 6.02
N GLY A 125 -27.11 -20.05 5.66
CA GLY A 125 -27.84 -18.98 6.34
C GLY A 125 -27.05 -17.67 6.25
N THR A 126 -26.67 -17.08 7.37
CA THR A 126 -25.85 -15.86 7.39
C THR A 126 -24.35 -16.11 7.23
N ASP A 127 -23.89 -17.36 7.18
CA ASP A 127 -22.48 -17.68 6.93
C ASP A 127 -22.16 -17.64 5.43
N SER A 128 -21.76 -16.47 4.92
CA SER A 128 -21.23 -16.28 3.56
C SER A 128 -19.70 -16.14 3.51
N ARG A 129 -18.93 -16.74 4.44
CA ARG A 129 -17.44 -16.77 4.38
C ARG A 129 -16.92 -17.73 3.31
N ILE A 130 -17.38 -17.56 2.07
CA ILE A 130 -17.25 -18.45 0.92
C ILE A 130 -15.79 -18.84 0.68
N TYR A 131 -14.90 -17.86 0.67
CA TYR A 131 -13.47 -18.06 0.42
C TYR A 131 -12.79 -18.89 1.52
N THR A 132 -13.21 -18.72 2.78
CA THR A 132 -12.72 -19.53 3.91
C THR A 132 -13.17 -20.99 3.79
N HIS A 133 -14.40 -21.22 3.33
CA HIS A 133 -14.89 -22.58 3.08
C HIS A 133 -14.18 -23.21 1.88
N LEU A 134 -13.95 -22.45 0.80
CA LEU A 134 -13.26 -22.92 -0.39
C LEU A 134 -11.87 -23.48 -0.06
N LEU A 135 -11.11 -22.84 0.84
CA LEU A 135 -9.79 -23.31 1.28
C LEU A 135 -9.77 -24.77 1.77
N ARG A 136 -10.88 -25.28 2.30
CA ARG A 136 -11.00 -26.66 2.80
C ARG A 136 -11.01 -27.70 1.68
N TYR A 137 -11.36 -27.26 0.47
CA TYR A 137 -11.52 -28.10 -0.71
C TYR A 137 -10.37 -27.91 -1.71
N LEU A 138 -9.36 -27.07 -1.43
CA LEU A 138 -8.21 -26.89 -2.32
C LEU A 138 -7.15 -27.98 -2.10
N SER A 139 -7.44 -29.22 -2.50
CA SER A 139 -6.47 -30.33 -2.49
C SER A 139 -5.69 -30.39 -3.80
N ALA A 140 -4.47 -30.93 -3.78
CA ALA A 140 -3.60 -30.90 -4.97
C ALA A 140 -4.20 -31.60 -6.20
N ASP A 141 -4.04 -30.96 -7.36
CA ASP A 141 -4.51 -31.41 -8.68
C ASP A 141 -6.04 -31.59 -8.78
N GLU A 142 -6.82 -30.72 -8.12
CA GLU A 142 -8.29 -30.69 -8.21
C GLU A 142 -8.81 -29.64 -9.21
N THR A 143 -9.99 -29.91 -9.77
CA THR A 143 -10.78 -28.93 -10.54
C THR A 143 -12.10 -28.71 -9.83
N ILE A 144 -12.35 -27.47 -9.44
CA ILE A 144 -13.53 -27.07 -8.67
C ILE A 144 -14.35 -26.10 -9.49
N ILE A 145 -15.67 -26.35 -9.56
CA ILE A 145 -16.65 -25.39 -10.04
C ILE A 145 -17.30 -24.76 -8.81
N LEU A 146 -17.16 -23.45 -8.67
CA LEU A 146 -17.75 -22.66 -7.60
C LEU A 146 -19.00 -21.94 -8.12
N VAL A 147 -20.13 -22.21 -7.45
CA VAL A 147 -21.42 -21.57 -7.72
C VAL A 147 -21.74 -20.66 -6.53
N THR A 148 -21.60 -19.35 -6.71
CA THR A 148 -21.76 -18.34 -5.66
C THR A 148 -22.08 -16.97 -6.27
N ASP A 149 -22.69 -16.09 -5.49
CA ASP A 149 -22.88 -14.68 -5.83
C ASP A 149 -21.59 -13.84 -5.71
N GLY A 150 -20.52 -14.41 -5.16
CA GLY A 150 -19.20 -13.78 -5.00
C GLY A 150 -19.10 -12.85 -3.77
N ASN A 151 -20.16 -12.71 -2.99
CA ASN A 151 -20.22 -11.78 -1.86
C ASN A 151 -19.85 -12.46 -0.55
N SER A 152 -18.58 -12.36 -0.16
CA SER A 152 -18.09 -12.81 1.15
C SER A 152 -18.06 -11.66 2.14
N TYR A 153 -18.80 -11.75 3.26
CA TYR A 153 -18.86 -10.66 4.25
C TYR A 153 -17.61 -10.55 5.14
N ASP A 154 -16.85 -11.64 5.28
CA ASP A 154 -15.64 -11.72 6.12
C ASP A 154 -14.79 -12.95 5.74
N GLY A 155 -13.65 -13.13 6.40
CA GLY A 155 -12.80 -14.31 6.33
C GLY A 155 -11.63 -14.17 5.38
N ALA A 156 -11.28 -15.27 4.71
CA ALA A 156 -10.16 -15.30 3.78
C ALA A 156 -10.37 -14.35 2.59
N ASP A 157 -9.29 -13.69 2.18
CA ASP A 157 -9.30 -12.82 1.01
C ASP A 157 -9.22 -13.64 -0.29
N MET A 158 -9.97 -13.22 -1.32
CA MET A 158 -10.03 -13.93 -2.60
C MET A 158 -8.66 -14.08 -3.26
N GLU A 159 -7.80 -13.06 -3.18
CA GLU A 159 -6.46 -13.09 -3.78
C GLU A 159 -5.58 -14.14 -3.08
N GLN A 160 -5.65 -14.20 -1.75
CA GLN A 160 -4.90 -15.20 -0.98
C GLN A 160 -5.36 -16.62 -1.31
N VAL A 161 -6.68 -16.83 -1.43
CA VAL A 161 -7.24 -18.13 -1.81
C VAL A 161 -6.84 -18.52 -3.23
N ALA A 162 -6.83 -17.58 -4.17
CA ALA A 162 -6.39 -17.81 -5.55
C ALA A 162 -4.89 -18.17 -5.63
N GLN A 163 -4.02 -17.44 -4.91
CA GLN A 163 -2.59 -17.74 -4.83
C GLN A 163 -2.34 -19.14 -4.23
N TYR A 164 -3.10 -19.50 -3.19
CA TYR A 164 -3.00 -20.81 -2.58
C TYR A 164 -3.45 -21.93 -3.53
N ALA A 165 -4.56 -21.75 -4.25
CA ALA A 165 -5.02 -22.68 -5.28
C ALA A 165 -3.94 -22.90 -6.36
N LEU A 166 -3.33 -21.83 -6.87
CA LEU A 166 -2.23 -21.90 -7.85
C LEU A 166 -1.03 -22.68 -7.33
N SER A 167 -0.64 -22.46 -6.07
CA SER A 167 0.49 -23.19 -5.45
C SER A 167 0.28 -24.70 -5.35
N ARG A 168 -0.98 -25.14 -5.40
CA ARG A 168 -1.39 -26.55 -5.33
C ARG A 168 -1.85 -27.12 -6.67
N ASN A 169 -1.63 -26.39 -7.77
CA ASN A 169 -2.10 -26.77 -9.10
C ASN A 169 -3.62 -27.04 -9.15
N VAL A 170 -4.40 -26.25 -8.40
CA VAL A 170 -5.87 -26.36 -8.34
C VAL A 170 -6.49 -25.32 -9.26
N SER A 171 -7.42 -25.76 -10.09
CA SER A 171 -8.19 -24.88 -10.98
C SER A 171 -9.57 -24.64 -10.37
N VAL A 172 -9.93 -23.36 -10.16
CA VAL A 172 -11.26 -22.96 -9.70
C VAL A 172 -11.97 -22.20 -10.83
N ALA A 173 -13.06 -22.75 -11.32
CA ALA A 173 -13.95 -22.09 -12.27
C ALA A 173 -15.16 -21.52 -11.53
N VAL A 174 -15.53 -20.27 -11.80
CA VAL A 174 -16.69 -19.62 -11.18
C VAL A 174 -17.80 -19.46 -12.21
N ILE A 175 -19.04 -19.79 -11.83
CA ILE A 175 -20.20 -19.59 -12.69
C ILE A 175 -20.85 -18.25 -12.35
N PRO A 176 -20.91 -17.28 -13.28
CA PRO A 176 -21.60 -16.02 -13.04
C PRO A 176 -23.11 -16.26 -12.99
N LEU A 177 -23.72 -15.91 -11.86
CA LEU A 177 -25.14 -16.04 -11.63
C LEU A 177 -25.87 -14.74 -11.94
N LYS A 178 -27.12 -14.86 -12.40
CA LYS A 178 -28.02 -13.72 -12.58
C LYS A 178 -29.02 -13.70 -11.44
N ALA A 179 -29.32 -12.51 -10.92
CA ALA A 179 -30.42 -12.35 -9.99
C ALA A 179 -31.75 -12.62 -10.73
N SER A 180 -32.63 -13.41 -10.13
CA SER A 180 -33.97 -13.73 -10.64
C SER A 180 -35.05 -12.80 -10.06
N ARG A 181 -34.79 -12.21 -8.90
CA ARG A 181 -35.68 -11.27 -8.19
C ARG A 181 -34.96 -9.97 -7.90
N GLN A 182 -35.74 -8.90 -7.75
CA GLN A 182 -35.22 -7.62 -7.30
C GLN A 182 -34.99 -7.66 -5.78
N ASP A 183 -33.81 -7.21 -5.37
CA ASP A 183 -33.44 -6.96 -3.97
C ASP A 183 -32.62 -5.68 -3.93
N TYR A 184 -32.77 -4.90 -2.86
CA TYR A 184 -32.00 -3.69 -2.64
C TYR A 184 -31.14 -3.82 -1.40
N ALA A 185 -29.96 -3.21 -1.45
CA ALA A 185 -29.13 -3.03 -0.27
C ALA A 185 -28.74 -1.56 -0.13
N VAL A 186 -28.79 -1.03 1.09
CA VAL A 186 -28.33 0.32 1.39
C VAL A 186 -27.10 0.29 2.27
N ARG A 187 -26.16 1.19 2.02
CA ARG A 187 -24.98 1.39 2.86
C ARG A 187 -24.68 2.87 3.01
N ILE A 188 -24.28 3.26 4.21
CA ILE A 188 -23.81 4.63 4.49
C ILE A 188 -22.29 4.60 4.53
N VAL A 189 -21.67 5.51 3.79
CA VAL A 189 -20.24 5.78 3.79
C VAL A 189 -20.06 7.21 4.33
N ALA A 190 -19.64 7.29 5.59
CA ALA A 190 -19.36 8.52 6.30
C ALA A 190 -17.95 8.43 6.91
N PRO A 191 -17.28 9.56 7.18
CA PRO A 191 -16.05 9.53 7.97
C PRO A 191 -16.34 9.05 9.40
N ASP A 192 -15.33 8.47 10.07
CA ASP A 192 -15.47 8.06 11.48
C ASP A 192 -15.49 9.27 12.42
N VAL A 193 -14.80 10.34 12.03
CA VAL A 193 -14.66 11.57 12.82
C VAL A 193 -14.88 12.80 11.93
N ALA A 194 -15.66 13.77 12.43
CA ALA A 194 -15.82 15.09 11.82
C ALA A 194 -15.58 16.21 12.83
N MET A 195 -15.31 17.42 12.36
CA MET A 195 -15.18 18.60 13.21
C MET A 195 -16.50 19.35 13.29
N ASP A 196 -16.77 19.93 14.46
CA ASP A 196 -17.94 20.77 14.67
C ASP A 196 -18.03 21.91 13.64
N GLY A 197 -19.17 21.99 12.96
CA GLY A 197 -19.48 23.00 11.96
C GLY A 197 -18.71 22.88 10.64
N ALA A 198 -17.89 21.84 10.46
CA ALA A 198 -17.23 21.57 9.19
C ALA A 198 -18.19 20.92 8.19
N ASP A 199 -18.05 21.28 6.91
CA ASP A 199 -18.78 20.63 5.82
C ASP A 199 -18.32 19.17 5.72
N THR A 200 -19.22 18.25 6.09
CA THR A 200 -18.99 16.82 6.15
C THR A 200 -19.78 16.12 5.05
N GLU A 201 -19.07 15.40 4.18
CA GLU A 201 -19.70 14.62 3.11
C GLU A 201 -20.08 13.23 3.61
N ILE A 202 -21.33 12.85 3.35
CA ILE A 202 -21.88 11.52 3.58
C ILE A 202 -22.37 10.99 2.24
N ARG A 203 -22.04 9.73 1.95
CA ARG A 203 -22.53 9.04 0.77
C ARG A 203 -23.43 7.88 1.16
N VAL A 204 -24.63 7.83 0.60
CA VAL A 204 -25.51 6.67 0.70
C VAL A 204 -25.44 5.92 -0.63
N VAL A 205 -25.03 4.66 -0.57
CA VAL A 205 -24.92 3.76 -1.71
C VAL A 205 -26.11 2.80 -1.67
N ILE A 206 -26.82 2.70 -2.78
CA ILE A 206 -27.94 1.80 -2.99
C ILE A 206 -27.54 0.79 -4.07
N ASP A 207 -27.31 -0.44 -3.66
CA ASP A 207 -27.05 -1.56 -4.56
C ASP A 207 -28.37 -2.22 -4.97
N GLN A 208 -28.42 -2.73 -6.20
CA GLN A 208 -29.60 -3.34 -6.79
C GLN A 208 -29.24 -4.68 -7.42
N ALA A 209 -30.02 -5.72 -7.16
CA ALA A 209 -29.82 -7.05 -7.76
C ALA A 209 -30.10 -7.06 -9.28
N GLN A 210 -31.12 -6.32 -9.74
CA GLN A 210 -31.36 -6.05 -11.16
C GLN A 210 -31.51 -4.54 -11.38
N PRO A 211 -31.18 -4.03 -12.59
CA PRO A 211 -31.37 -2.63 -12.91
C PRO A 211 -32.85 -2.22 -12.82
N GLY A 212 -33.17 -1.19 -12.05
CA GLY A 212 -34.55 -0.76 -11.85
C GLY A 212 -34.72 0.63 -11.26
N ALA A 213 -35.97 1.04 -11.04
CA ALA A 213 -36.30 2.29 -10.37
C ALA A 213 -35.88 2.24 -8.90
N LEU A 214 -35.29 3.33 -8.40
CA LEU A 214 -34.85 3.41 -7.02
C LEU A 214 -36.05 3.58 -6.06
N PRO A 215 -36.07 2.87 -4.91
CA PRO A 215 -37.07 3.09 -3.89
C PRO A 215 -36.86 4.43 -3.18
N ARG A 216 -37.89 4.88 -2.44
CA ARG A 216 -37.77 6.08 -1.60
C ARG A 216 -36.75 5.83 -0.48
N LEU A 217 -35.78 6.73 -0.33
CA LEU A 217 -34.77 6.68 0.72
C LEU A 217 -35.11 7.69 1.82
N THR A 218 -35.10 7.22 3.06
CA THR A 218 -35.15 8.06 4.26
C THR A 218 -33.80 7.96 4.99
N LEU A 219 -33.06 9.08 5.07
CA LEU A 219 -31.81 9.22 5.83
C LEU A 219 -32.05 10.12 7.04
N LYS A 220 -31.59 9.69 8.21
CA LYS A 220 -31.73 10.43 9.47
C LYS A 220 -30.40 10.52 10.23
N ASP A 221 -30.27 11.55 11.06
CA ASP A 221 -29.32 11.65 12.17
C ASP A 221 -30.13 11.59 13.48
N GLY A 222 -30.15 10.43 14.14
CA GLY A 222 -31.10 10.18 15.22
C GLY A 222 -32.55 10.33 14.74
N ASP A 223 -33.25 11.33 15.27
CA ASP A 223 -34.64 11.64 14.88
C ASP A 223 -34.74 12.67 13.74
N ASP A 224 -33.66 13.40 13.44
CA ASP A 224 -33.66 14.48 12.45
C ASP A 224 -33.56 13.90 11.03
N ILE A 225 -34.49 14.27 10.15
CA ILE A 225 -34.52 13.82 8.76
C ILE A 225 -33.55 14.66 7.93
N LEU A 226 -32.53 14.02 7.38
CA LEU A 226 -31.55 14.62 6.46
C LEU A 226 -32.00 14.51 4.99
N TYR A 227 -32.70 13.44 4.64
CA TYR A 227 -33.19 13.18 3.28
C TYR A 227 -34.43 12.27 3.32
N ASP A 228 -35.46 12.54 2.52
CA ASP A 228 -36.68 11.70 2.49
C ASP A 228 -37.43 11.74 1.15
N GLN A 229 -36.81 11.22 0.09
CA GLN A 229 -37.37 11.20 -1.27
C GLN A 229 -36.75 10.09 -2.12
N VAL A 230 -37.21 9.93 -3.38
CA VAL A 230 -36.59 9.00 -4.33
C VAL A 230 -35.28 9.62 -4.86
N PRO A 231 -34.13 8.94 -4.67
CA PRO A 231 -32.86 9.47 -5.15
C PRO A 231 -32.74 9.42 -6.67
N SER A 232 -32.04 10.40 -7.23
CA SER A 232 -31.80 10.50 -8.68
C SER A 232 -30.77 9.49 -9.19
N SER A 233 -29.94 8.94 -8.30
CA SER A 233 -28.93 7.93 -8.64
C SER A 233 -28.69 6.97 -7.48
N SER A 234 -28.07 5.82 -7.76
CA SER A 234 -27.69 4.81 -6.76
C SER A 234 -26.67 5.31 -5.74
N VAL A 235 -26.02 6.45 -5.99
CA VAL A 235 -25.09 7.08 -5.04
C VAL A 235 -25.59 8.48 -4.72
N LEU A 236 -26.16 8.66 -3.54
CA LEU A 236 -26.54 9.97 -3.02
C LEU A 236 -25.36 10.54 -2.23
N SER A 237 -24.85 11.70 -2.63
CA SER A 237 -23.83 12.44 -1.86
C SER A 237 -24.49 13.65 -1.21
N LEU A 238 -24.39 13.77 0.11
CA LEU A 238 -24.94 14.86 0.90
C LEU A 238 -23.82 15.52 1.69
N THR A 239 -23.72 16.85 1.61
CA THR A 239 -22.83 17.63 2.46
C THR A 239 -23.65 18.32 3.54
N THR A 240 -23.31 18.08 4.80
CA THR A 240 -24.00 18.69 5.95
C THR A 240 -23.01 19.05 7.05
N ARG A 241 -23.46 19.89 7.99
CA ARG A 241 -22.67 20.32 9.16
C ARG A 241 -23.27 19.70 10.40
N PHE A 242 -22.44 19.01 11.16
CA PHE A 242 -22.83 18.42 12.42
C PHE A 242 -22.34 19.23 13.61
N THR A 243 -23.07 19.13 14.70
CA THR A 243 -22.69 19.65 16.02
C THR A 243 -21.93 18.60 16.81
N THR A 244 -21.10 19.04 17.76
CA THR A 244 -20.33 18.16 18.65
C THR A 244 -21.20 17.06 19.28
N GLY A 245 -20.68 15.83 19.30
CA GLY A 245 -21.33 14.65 19.86
C GLY A 245 -21.27 13.44 18.92
N THR A 246 -21.75 12.30 19.40
CA THR A 246 -21.90 11.09 18.59
C THR A 246 -23.17 11.21 17.75
N LYS A 247 -23.03 11.07 16.43
CA LYS A 247 -24.14 11.07 15.46
C LYS A 247 -24.37 9.66 14.98
N VAL A 248 -25.64 9.25 14.96
CA VAL A 248 -26.06 7.93 14.50
C VAL A 248 -26.88 8.13 13.24
N LEU A 249 -26.25 7.88 12.11
CA LEU A 249 -26.88 7.98 10.81
C LEU A 249 -27.64 6.68 10.54
N SER A 250 -28.91 6.80 10.16
CA SER A 250 -29.73 5.66 9.74
C SER A 250 -30.32 5.89 8.36
N ALA A 251 -30.17 4.91 7.46
CA ALA A 251 -30.75 4.93 6.13
C ALA A 251 -31.76 3.79 6.01
N GLN A 252 -32.92 4.08 5.43
CA GLN A 252 -33.98 3.11 5.20
C GLN A 252 -34.54 3.27 3.78
N LEU A 253 -34.66 2.15 3.06
CA LEU A 253 -35.36 2.09 1.78
C LEU A 253 -36.80 1.61 1.98
N LEU A 254 -37.76 2.35 1.42
CA LEU A 254 -39.16 1.95 1.42
C LEU A 254 -39.43 1.03 0.23
N THR A 255 -39.23 -0.27 0.44
CA THR A 255 -39.45 -1.35 -0.54
C THR A 255 -39.96 -2.61 0.17
N SER A 256 -40.50 -3.54 -0.61
CA SER A 256 -40.98 -4.85 -0.16
C SER A 256 -40.34 -5.94 -1.03
N ASP A 257 -39.03 -6.15 -0.84
CA ASP A 257 -38.23 -7.18 -1.49
C ASP A 257 -38.02 -8.41 -0.60
N GLU A 258 -37.16 -9.34 -1.03
CA GLU A 258 -36.93 -10.62 -0.36
C GLU A 258 -36.21 -10.44 0.99
N VAL A 259 -35.22 -9.52 1.05
CA VAL A 259 -34.35 -9.36 2.22
C VAL A 259 -34.50 -7.96 2.83
N ALA A 260 -35.56 -7.78 3.61
CA ALA A 260 -35.87 -6.51 4.27
C ALA A 260 -34.75 -5.95 5.17
N GLN A 261 -33.84 -6.80 5.66
CA GLN A 261 -32.69 -6.39 6.47
C GLN A 261 -31.68 -5.55 5.66
N ASN A 262 -31.52 -5.82 4.36
CA ASN A 262 -30.59 -5.09 3.50
C ASN A 262 -31.07 -3.67 3.20
N ASN A 263 -32.36 -3.40 3.41
CA ASN A 263 -32.97 -2.09 3.23
C ASN A 263 -32.72 -1.11 4.38
N GLN A 264 -31.95 -1.51 5.38
CA GLN A 264 -31.63 -0.68 6.54
C GLN A 264 -30.12 -0.68 6.78
N ALA A 265 -29.56 0.50 7.01
CA ALA A 265 -28.15 0.66 7.36
C ALA A 265 -27.94 1.72 8.43
N TRP A 266 -26.88 1.53 9.20
CA TRP A 266 -26.43 2.45 10.22
C TRP A 266 -24.95 2.81 10.03
N ALA A 267 -24.60 4.04 10.35
CA ALA A 267 -23.23 4.48 10.49
C ALA A 267 -23.11 5.39 11.71
N THR A 268 -21.99 5.33 12.41
CA THR A 268 -21.69 6.20 13.54
C THR A 268 -20.63 7.21 13.13
N LEU A 269 -20.87 8.47 13.41
CA LEU A 269 -19.95 9.58 13.15
C LEU A 269 -19.66 10.29 14.47
N GLN A 270 -18.40 10.35 14.88
CA GLN A 270 -18.01 11.11 16.07
C GLN A 270 -17.67 12.55 15.68
N VAL A 271 -18.46 13.51 16.15
CA VAL A 271 -18.19 14.93 15.89
C VAL A 271 -17.45 15.51 17.08
N VAL A 272 -16.22 15.93 16.85
CA VAL A 272 -15.35 16.51 17.88
C VAL A 272 -15.38 18.05 17.79
N PRO A 273 -15.26 18.75 18.93
CA PRO A 273 -15.12 20.20 18.90
C PRO A 273 -13.86 20.59 18.13
N LYS A 274 -13.86 21.78 17.53
CA LYS A 274 -12.66 22.32 16.90
C LYS A 274 -11.53 22.42 17.94
N PRO A 275 -10.29 22.02 17.59
CA PRO A 275 -9.17 22.18 18.51
C PRO A 275 -8.95 23.65 18.83
N ALA A 276 -8.68 23.96 20.10
CA ALA A 276 -8.33 25.31 20.52
C ALA A 276 -6.87 25.59 20.16
N ILE A 277 -6.61 26.72 19.49
CA ILE A 277 -5.26 27.16 19.12
C ILE A 277 -5.02 28.57 19.65
N ALA A 278 -3.87 28.80 20.27
CA ALA A 278 -3.43 30.15 20.62
C ALA A 278 -2.55 30.71 19.50
N LEU A 279 -2.95 31.85 18.91
CA LEU A 279 -2.12 32.61 17.98
C LEU A 279 -1.49 33.80 18.72
N VAL A 280 -0.19 33.70 18.97
CA VAL A 280 0.61 34.74 19.62
C VAL A 280 1.15 35.69 18.56
N THR A 281 0.50 36.85 18.42
CA THR A 281 0.85 37.89 17.44
C THR A 281 0.33 39.24 17.90
N LYS A 282 1.08 40.31 17.61
CA LYS A 282 0.60 41.69 17.77
C LYS A 282 -0.31 42.15 16.62
N ARG A 283 -0.44 41.34 15.56
CA ARG A 283 -1.21 41.67 14.35
C ARG A 283 -2.65 41.19 14.48
N ARG A 284 -3.56 42.11 14.80
CA ARG A 284 -5.00 41.79 14.95
C ARG A 284 -5.68 41.32 13.66
N ASP A 285 -5.11 41.66 12.51
CA ASP A 285 -5.60 41.28 11.18
C ASP A 285 -4.77 40.15 10.54
N SER A 286 -4.06 39.34 11.34
CA SER A 286 -3.18 38.29 10.84
C SER A 286 -3.91 37.36 9.85
N PRO A 287 -3.42 37.25 8.58
CA PRO A 287 -3.99 36.30 7.61
C PRO A 287 -3.96 34.86 8.12
N LEU A 288 -2.99 34.54 8.97
CA LEU A 288 -2.86 33.23 9.60
C LEU A 288 -4.02 32.92 10.54
N ALA A 289 -4.56 33.92 11.24
CA ALA A 289 -5.75 33.75 12.08
C ALA A 289 -6.97 33.34 11.24
N LYS A 290 -7.15 33.94 10.06
CA LYS A 290 -8.25 33.61 9.14
C LYS A 290 -8.13 32.20 8.61
N LEU A 291 -6.92 31.79 8.22
CA LEU A 291 -6.65 30.44 7.72
C LEU A 291 -6.84 29.39 8.83
N ALA A 292 -6.22 29.60 9.99
CA ALA A 292 -6.33 28.69 11.12
C ALA A 292 -7.77 28.59 11.65
N GLY A 293 -8.54 29.68 11.60
CA GLY A 293 -9.95 29.71 12.01
C GLY A 293 -10.89 28.82 11.19
N GLN A 294 -10.46 28.38 10.00
CA GLN A 294 -11.23 27.40 9.23
C GLN A 294 -11.24 26.03 9.91
N LEU A 295 -10.11 25.65 10.52
CA LEU A 295 -9.87 24.31 11.07
C LEU A 295 -9.89 24.26 12.61
N ALA A 296 -9.73 25.41 13.28
CA ALA A 296 -9.54 25.48 14.72
C ALA A 296 -10.29 26.67 15.35
N ALA A 297 -10.53 26.59 16.65
CA ALA A 297 -10.96 27.73 17.46
C ALA A 297 -9.74 28.56 17.86
N VAL A 298 -9.48 29.65 17.12
CA VAL A 298 -8.27 30.47 17.28
C VAL A 298 -8.49 31.59 18.29
N THR A 299 -7.67 31.63 19.34
CA THR A 299 -7.57 32.75 20.28
C THR A 299 -6.33 33.58 19.96
N ILE A 300 -6.53 34.83 19.55
CA ILE A 300 -5.43 35.76 19.26
C ILE A 300 -4.98 36.43 20.56
N GLN A 301 -3.68 36.39 20.86
CA GLN A 301 -3.09 37.02 22.04
C GLN A 301 -1.78 37.74 21.70
N ASP A 302 -1.47 38.81 22.41
CA ASP A 302 -0.24 39.58 22.21
C ASP A 302 1.00 38.88 22.83
N TYR A 303 0.76 37.97 23.78
CA TYR A 303 1.78 37.26 24.57
C TYR A 303 1.44 35.77 24.66
N VAL A 304 2.44 34.97 25.03
CA VAL A 304 2.26 33.53 25.29
C VAL A 304 1.25 33.35 26.45
N PRO A 305 0.17 32.54 26.27
CA PRO A 305 -0.85 32.34 27.29
C PRO A 305 -0.28 31.85 28.62
N GLN A 306 -1.00 32.12 29.72
CA GLN A 306 -0.57 31.61 31.02
C GLN A 306 -0.79 30.11 31.18
N GLU A 307 -1.94 29.64 30.70
CA GLU A 307 -2.40 28.26 30.72
C GLU A 307 -2.29 27.69 29.32
N LEU A 308 -1.19 26.98 29.04
CA LEU A 308 -0.89 26.42 27.72
C LEU A 308 -1.74 25.17 27.42
N ASP A 309 -2.08 24.41 28.47
CA ASP A 309 -2.83 23.14 28.41
C ASP A 309 -4.25 23.28 27.86
N ASN A 310 -4.81 24.50 27.85
CA ASN A 310 -6.10 24.80 27.22
C ASN A 310 -6.05 24.78 25.69
N TYR A 311 -4.85 24.72 25.10
CA TYR A 311 -4.63 24.78 23.66
C TYR A 311 -4.00 23.49 23.16
N TYR A 312 -4.50 22.97 22.04
CA TYR A 312 -3.92 21.84 21.33
C TYR A 312 -2.58 22.19 20.66
N ALA A 313 -2.48 23.43 20.18
CA ALA A 313 -1.25 23.97 19.61
C ALA A 313 -1.13 25.47 19.84
N ILE A 314 0.11 25.95 19.81
CA ILE A 314 0.46 27.36 19.89
C ILE A 314 1.14 27.78 18.59
N ILE A 315 0.68 28.88 18.02
CA ILE A 315 1.27 29.50 16.85
C ILE A 315 1.94 30.80 17.28
N ILE A 316 3.25 30.91 17.09
CA ILE A 316 4.02 32.13 17.32
C ILE A 316 4.23 32.79 15.96
N ASP A 317 3.64 33.96 15.75
CA ASP A 317 3.73 34.70 14.48
C ASP A 317 4.46 36.03 14.69
N TYR A 318 5.64 36.16 14.07
CA TYR A 318 6.41 37.40 14.02
C TYR A 318 6.92 37.91 15.39
N GLN A 319 7.26 37.02 16.33
CA GLN A 319 7.70 37.42 17.67
C GLN A 319 9.21 37.24 17.88
N SER A 320 9.82 38.09 18.70
CA SER A 320 11.25 38.06 19.06
C SER A 320 11.55 37.05 20.17
N ALA A 321 12.80 36.61 20.28
CA ALA A 321 13.25 35.71 21.34
C ALA A 321 12.97 36.31 22.73
N ALA A 322 13.27 37.60 22.93
CA ALA A 322 13.02 38.30 24.19
C ALA A 322 11.55 38.26 24.66
N MET A 323 10.58 38.18 23.74
CA MET A 323 9.16 38.03 24.10
C MET A 323 8.85 36.62 24.64
N LEU A 324 9.52 35.61 24.08
CA LEU A 324 9.29 34.19 24.39
C LEU A 324 10.08 33.71 25.62
N GLU A 325 11.25 34.29 25.87
CA GLU A 325 12.14 33.89 26.98
C GLU A 325 11.44 33.79 28.35
N PRO A 326 10.57 34.73 28.77
CA PRO A 326 9.86 34.63 30.05
C PRO A 326 8.99 33.38 30.21
N ARG A 327 8.59 32.76 29.09
CA ARG A 327 7.70 31.58 29.03
C ARG A 327 8.39 30.35 28.44
N ARG A 328 9.70 30.38 28.23
CA ARG A 328 10.46 29.31 27.57
C ARG A 328 10.32 27.96 28.27
N THR A 329 10.44 27.92 29.59
CA THR A 329 10.33 26.66 30.34
C THR A 329 8.95 26.04 30.15
N GLN A 330 7.90 26.84 30.24
CA GLN A 330 6.53 26.38 30.05
C GLN A 330 6.28 25.92 28.61
N LEU A 331 6.81 26.62 27.60
CA LEU A 331 6.76 26.17 26.21
C LEU A 331 7.53 24.85 25.99
N ALA A 332 8.68 24.69 26.65
CA ALA A 332 9.46 23.46 26.58
C ALA A 332 8.72 22.27 27.19
N ASP A 333 8.07 22.47 28.34
CA ASP A 333 7.30 21.42 29.01
C ASP A 333 6.03 21.08 28.23
N TYR A 334 5.31 22.08 27.71
CA TYR A 334 4.16 21.90 26.81
C TYR A 334 4.49 21.04 25.58
N LEU A 335 5.68 21.22 24.99
CA LEU A 335 6.18 20.39 23.89
C LEU A 335 6.54 18.96 24.32
N LYS A 336 7.10 18.77 25.51
CA LYS A 336 7.40 17.43 26.05
C LYS A 336 6.14 16.60 26.27
N ASP A 337 5.03 17.25 26.58
CA ASP A 337 3.73 16.60 26.75
C ASP A 337 3.07 16.21 25.40
N GLY A 338 3.74 16.47 24.28
CA GLY A 338 3.31 16.06 22.94
C GLY A 338 2.49 17.09 22.17
N ASN A 339 2.32 18.30 22.71
CA ASN A 339 1.56 19.36 22.06
C ASN A 339 2.33 20.05 20.92
N GLY A 340 1.61 20.79 20.08
CA GLY A 340 2.17 21.41 18.88
C GLY A 340 2.66 22.85 19.08
N LEU A 341 3.85 23.19 18.54
CA LEU A 341 4.32 24.56 18.39
C LEU A 341 4.64 24.85 16.92
N LEU A 342 4.01 25.90 16.38
CA LEU A 342 4.32 26.43 15.05
C LEU A 342 4.93 27.81 15.20
N VAL A 343 6.12 28.03 14.64
CA VAL A 343 6.76 29.36 14.62
C VAL A 343 6.82 29.86 13.19
N VAL A 344 6.15 30.98 12.92
CA VAL A 344 6.14 31.64 11.62
C VAL A 344 7.11 32.81 11.65
N GLY A 345 8.08 32.75 10.74
CA GLY A 345 9.14 33.74 10.63
C GLY A 345 8.71 35.08 10.05
N GLY A 346 9.52 36.09 10.31
CA GLY A 346 9.45 37.41 9.70
C GLY A 346 10.58 38.29 10.23
N LYS A 347 10.56 39.59 9.91
CA LYS A 347 11.63 40.51 10.33
C LYS A 347 11.77 40.66 11.85
N GLY A 348 10.81 40.20 12.64
CA GLY A 348 10.88 40.16 14.10
C GLY A 348 11.30 38.82 14.70
N SER A 349 11.66 37.83 13.88
CA SER A 349 11.91 36.44 14.30
C SER A 349 13.20 35.90 13.70
N PHE A 350 13.68 34.76 14.22
CA PHE A 350 14.93 34.12 13.80
C PHE A 350 16.12 35.08 13.87
N ASP A 351 16.81 35.34 12.74
CA ASP A 351 18.04 36.15 12.68
C ASP A 351 17.83 37.58 13.20
N PHE A 352 16.78 38.25 12.72
CA PHE A 352 16.41 39.60 13.17
C PHE A 352 15.62 39.62 14.49
N GLY A 353 15.26 38.46 15.02
CA GLY A 353 14.52 38.31 16.27
C GLY A 353 15.38 37.88 17.47
N ASP A 354 16.71 37.90 17.33
CA ASP A 354 17.68 37.46 18.33
C ASP A 354 17.53 36.00 18.79
N TYR A 355 17.12 35.09 17.88
CA TYR A 355 16.99 33.67 18.22
C TYR A 355 18.35 32.97 18.30
N ARG A 356 19.34 33.41 17.52
CA ARG A 356 20.64 32.76 17.44
C ARG A 356 21.33 32.74 18.81
N GLY A 357 21.62 31.55 19.33
CA GLY A 357 22.25 31.38 20.64
C GLY A 357 21.34 31.70 21.82
N SER A 358 20.07 32.02 21.58
CA SER A 358 19.07 32.20 22.63
C SER A 358 18.63 30.84 23.18
N PRO A 359 18.21 30.77 24.46
CA PRO A 359 17.62 29.56 25.01
C PRO A 359 16.35 29.09 24.27
N ILE A 360 15.53 29.99 23.71
CA ILE A 360 14.34 29.58 22.92
C ILE A 360 14.69 28.81 21.65
N GLU A 361 15.86 29.04 21.04
CA GLU A 361 16.31 28.28 19.86
C GLU A 361 16.50 26.78 20.16
N SER A 362 16.78 26.42 21.43
CA SER A 362 16.98 25.03 21.83
C SER A 362 15.71 24.16 21.76
N ILE A 363 14.51 24.77 21.75
CA ILE A 363 13.24 24.05 21.65
C ILE A 363 12.69 24.00 20.20
N LEU A 364 13.37 24.63 19.26
CA LEU A 364 12.96 24.66 17.85
C LEU A 364 13.69 23.56 17.05
N PRO A 365 13.05 23.00 16.01
CA PRO A 365 13.66 21.98 15.16
C PRO A 365 14.71 22.55 14.19
N VAL A 366 14.91 23.87 14.19
CA VAL A 366 15.85 24.58 13.31
C VAL A 366 16.75 25.50 14.12
N ARG A 367 17.96 25.72 13.61
CA ARG A 367 18.89 26.72 14.13
C ARG A 367 18.96 27.89 13.18
N THR A 368 19.12 29.07 13.75
CA THR A 368 19.29 30.32 13.04
C THR A 368 20.71 30.38 12.49
N ALA A 369 20.85 30.02 11.22
CA ALA A 369 22.06 30.33 10.47
C ALA A 369 22.05 31.83 10.19
N GLY A 370 23.08 32.52 10.68
CA GLY A 370 23.38 33.86 10.17
C GLY A 370 23.93 33.65 8.77
N ALA A 371 23.39 34.36 7.78
CA ALA A 371 24.19 34.62 6.61
C ALA A 371 25.44 35.34 7.14
N GLU A 372 26.61 34.71 7.08
CA GLU A 372 27.82 35.52 7.04
C GLU A 372 27.54 36.53 5.93
N LYS A 373 27.51 37.82 6.26
CA LYS A 373 27.72 38.83 5.23
C LYS A 373 29.00 38.39 4.57
N THR A 374 28.92 37.77 3.40
CA THR A 374 30.04 37.79 2.47
C THR A 374 30.47 39.22 2.48
N ASP A 375 31.72 39.44 2.90
CA ASP A 375 32.40 40.72 2.86
C ASP A 375 32.23 41.24 1.44
N ASP A 376 31.16 41.99 1.19
CA ASP A 376 30.88 42.65 -0.07
C ASP A 376 31.97 43.71 -0.16
N ARG A 377 33.14 43.29 -0.65
CA ARG A 377 34.24 44.18 -0.95
C ARG A 377 33.74 45.13 -2.02
N VAL A 378 33.26 46.28 -1.57
CA VAL A 378 32.87 47.37 -2.45
C VAL A 378 34.15 47.92 -3.06
N ASN A 379 34.40 47.61 -4.33
CA ASN A 379 35.45 48.29 -5.09
C ASN A 379 34.92 49.67 -5.51
N ILE A 380 35.24 50.69 -4.72
CA ILE A 380 34.94 52.09 -5.05
C ILE A 380 36.07 52.61 -5.94
N VAL A 381 35.76 52.95 -7.19
CA VAL A 381 36.67 53.71 -8.06
C VAL A 381 36.26 55.18 -7.97
N LEU A 382 37.09 55.98 -7.31
CA LEU A 382 36.91 57.42 -7.21
C LEU A 382 37.77 58.10 -8.29
N ALA A 383 37.13 58.58 -9.35
CA ALA A 383 37.78 59.42 -10.35
C ALA A 383 37.61 60.90 -9.95
N LEU A 384 38.67 61.50 -9.43
CA LEU A 384 38.74 62.92 -9.09
C LEU A 384 39.47 63.67 -10.21
N ASP A 385 38.80 64.65 -10.80
CA ASP A 385 39.42 65.58 -11.75
C ASP A 385 40.27 66.60 -10.98
N ILE A 386 41.58 66.54 -11.19
CA ILE A 386 42.55 67.54 -10.71
C ILE A 386 42.95 68.48 -11.85
N SER A 387 41.98 68.98 -12.60
CA SER A 387 42.20 70.07 -13.53
C SER A 387 42.42 71.38 -12.76
N ALA A 388 43.30 72.24 -13.29
CA ALA A 388 43.76 73.47 -12.64
C ALA A 388 42.65 74.49 -12.29
N SER A 389 41.39 74.25 -12.70
CA SER A 389 40.21 75.02 -12.28
C SER A 389 39.69 74.70 -10.87
N THR A 390 40.25 73.71 -10.17
CA THR A 390 39.95 73.41 -8.75
C THR A 390 40.96 74.00 -7.77
N GLY A 391 41.88 74.85 -8.24
CA GLY A 391 42.85 75.57 -7.41
C GLY A 391 42.20 76.63 -6.52
N GLY A 392 41.64 76.19 -5.39
CA GLY A 392 41.02 77.05 -4.40
C GLY A 392 41.18 76.50 -2.98
N ILE A 393 42.38 76.72 -2.42
CA ILE A 393 42.69 76.77 -0.97
C ILE A 393 42.80 75.41 -0.24
N GLY A 394 44.04 75.12 0.20
CA GLY A 394 44.28 74.42 1.46
C GLY A 394 44.56 72.92 1.36
N ALA A 395 45.83 72.57 1.12
CA ALA A 395 46.33 71.23 1.35
C ALA A 395 46.16 70.81 2.83
N VAL A 396 45.52 69.67 3.08
CA VAL A 396 45.85 68.82 4.23
C VAL A 396 46.20 67.44 3.70
N ARG A 397 47.46 67.08 3.96
CA ARG A 397 48.06 65.77 3.65
C ARG A 397 47.55 64.72 4.64
N GLY A 398 47.23 63.55 4.12
CA GLY A 398 47.24 62.29 4.86
C GLY A 398 45.86 61.62 4.98
N ILE A 399 45.64 60.56 4.21
CA ILE A 399 44.82 59.43 4.66
C ILE A 399 45.83 58.32 4.93
N ASP A 400 45.99 57.97 6.21
CA ASP A 400 46.59 56.71 6.63
C ASP A 400 45.54 55.63 6.38
N VAL A 401 45.94 54.53 5.73
CA VAL A 401 45.05 53.37 5.45
C VAL A 401 45.29 52.30 6.50
#